data_AF-A0A952WQH7-F1
#
_entry.id   AF-A0A952WQH7-F1
#
_cell.length_a   1.000
_cell.length_b   1.000
_cell.length_c   1.000
_cell.angle_alpha   90.00
_cell.angle_beta   90.00
_cell.angle_gamma   90.00
#
_symmetry.space_group_name_H-M   'P 1'
#
loop_
_entity.id
_entity.type
_entity.pdbx_description
1 polymer ?
#
loop_
_entity_poly.entity_id
_entity_poly.type
_entity_poly.pdbx_seq_one_letter_code
_entity_poly.pdbx_strand_id
1 'polypeptide(L)'
;MSRRHQRLSLPAPRRAFSLIELVIVVLIIGTIATIAVPRVMHAAQRSKQAAKAGSVAAMQRAIDLYTAEHAERCPAVNASGIVSLSSAEFEQRLVGKTTMNGHIDASGAYGPYLREIPVNPGNQRATIRINGAPAGSHTHGWRYDTASRRIEPDDVEIGQAGEVDAGDGKPLGTGLEEDPKID
;
A
#
# COMPACT_ATOMS: atom_id res chain seq x y z
N MET A 1 -24.28 68.74 -52.00
CA MET A 1 -23.81 68.36 -50.65
C MET A 1 -24.24 66.91 -50.44
N SER A 2 -23.45 65.87 -50.14
CA SER A 2 -22.16 65.75 -49.49
C SER A 2 -21.61 64.35 -49.85
N ARG A 3 -20.44 64.25 -50.50
CA ARG A 3 -19.78 62.95 -50.72
C ARG A 3 -19.11 62.55 -49.39
N ARG A 4 -19.72 61.61 -48.67
CA ARG A 4 -19.14 61.00 -47.48
C ARG A 4 -17.87 60.25 -47.87
N HIS A 5 -16.73 60.72 -47.38
CA HIS A 5 -15.48 59.98 -47.40
C HIS A 5 -15.59 58.76 -46.48
N GLN A 6 -15.91 57.60 -47.04
CA GLN A 6 -15.72 56.33 -46.34
C GLN A 6 -14.21 56.02 -46.31
N ARG A 7 -13.59 56.24 -45.15
CA ARG A 7 -12.23 55.74 -44.91
C ARG A 7 -12.29 54.22 -44.87
N LEU A 8 -11.64 53.57 -45.83
CA LEU A 8 -11.38 52.13 -45.83
C LEU A 8 -10.58 51.78 -44.56
N SER A 9 -11.23 51.08 -43.63
CA SER A 9 -10.56 50.51 -42.46
C SER A 9 -9.88 49.22 -42.90
N LEU A 10 -8.56 49.23 -43.04
CA LEU A 10 -7.80 48.04 -43.40
C LEU A 10 -7.80 47.04 -42.22
N PRO A 11 -8.03 45.74 -42.46
CA PRO A 11 -7.99 44.73 -41.42
C PRO A 11 -6.58 44.66 -40.80
N ALA A 12 -6.52 44.62 -39.47
CA ALA A 12 -5.26 44.53 -38.74
C ALA A 12 -4.52 43.23 -39.12
N PRO A 13 -3.18 43.27 -39.25
CA PRO A 13 -2.39 42.08 -39.59
C PRO A 13 -2.60 40.99 -38.54
N ARG A 14 -2.95 39.79 -39.00
CA ARG A 14 -3.03 38.60 -38.13
C ARG A 14 -1.62 38.24 -37.70
N ARG A 15 -1.37 38.25 -36.38
CA ARG A 15 -0.08 37.80 -35.82
C ARG A 15 0.08 36.30 -36.07
N ALA A 16 1.10 35.92 -36.83
CA ALA A 16 1.55 34.54 -36.97
C ALA A 16 2.61 34.25 -35.91
N PHE A 17 2.51 33.10 -35.23
CA PHE A 17 3.50 32.62 -34.28
C PHE A 17 4.82 32.32 -35.00
N SER A 18 5.95 32.65 -34.37
CA SER A 18 7.28 32.33 -34.92
C SER A 18 7.67 30.89 -34.58
N LEU A 19 8.39 30.21 -35.49
CA LEU A 19 8.93 28.87 -35.23
C LEU A 19 9.84 28.87 -33.99
N ILE A 20 10.65 29.92 -33.81
CA ILE A 20 11.56 30.04 -32.67
C ILE A 20 10.80 30.14 -31.34
N GLU A 21 9.62 30.76 -31.36
CA GLU A 21 8.77 30.91 -30.18
C GLU A 21 8.29 29.54 -29.70
N LEU A 22 7.88 28.68 -30.64
CA LEU A 22 7.51 27.31 -30.32
C LEU A 22 8.72 26.49 -29.82
N VAL A 23 9.88 26.62 -30.48
CA VAL A 23 11.09 25.86 -30.12
C VAL A 23 11.55 26.16 -28.69
N ILE A 24 11.55 27.44 -28.29
CA ILE A 24 11.96 27.82 -26.93
C ILE A 24 10.94 27.29 -25.90
N VAL A 25 9.64 27.32 -26.19
CA VAL A 25 8.59 26.82 -25.29
C VAL A 25 8.76 25.32 -25.03
N VAL A 26 8.92 24.51 -26.07
CA VAL A 26 9.09 23.05 -25.89
C VAL A 26 10.41 22.71 -25.21
N LEU A 27 11.47 23.51 -25.42
CA LEU A 27 12.75 23.35 -24.74
C LEU A 27 12.60 23.60 -23.23
N ILE A 28 11.90 24.65 -22.82
CA ILE A 28 11.65 24.94 -21.41
C ILE A 28 10.78 23.84 -20.77
N ILE A 29 9.70 23.42 -21.42
CA ILE A 29 8.85 22.33 -20.90
C ILE A 29 9.65 21.02 -20.79
N GLY A 30 10.48 20.70 -21.79
CA GLY A 30 11.31 19.49 -21.79
C GLY A 30 12.34 19.46 -20.65
N THR A 31 13.01 20.60 -20.39
CA THR A 31 13.98 20.71 -19.27
C THR A 31 13.30 20.54 -17.92
N ILE A 32 12.13 21.17 -17.71
CA ILE A 32 11.36 21.02 -16.46
C ILE A 32 10.87 19.58 -16.30
N ALA A 33 10.33 18.98 -17.36
CA ALA A 33 9.78 17.62 -17.32
C ALA A 33 10.85 16.59 -16.89
N THR A 34 12.08 16.73 -17.40
CA THR A 34 13.20 15.83 -17.07
C THR A 34 13.50 15.79 -15.56
N ILE A 35 13.39 16.92 -14.87
CA ILE A 35 13.65 17.01 -13.42
C ILE A 35 12.39 16.66 -12.61
N ALA A 36 11.22 17.09 -13.08
CA ALA A 36 9.97 16.95 -12.36
C ALA A 36 9.49 15.50 -12.25
N VAL A 37 9.57 14.73 -13.34
CA VAL A 37 9.07 13.34 -13.40
C VAL A 37 9.73 12.42 -12.36
N PRO A 38 11.06 12.27 -12.29
CA PRO A 38 11.68 11.38 -11.30
C PRO A 38 11.39 11.83 -9.86
N ARG A 39 11.38 13.14 -9.61
CA ARG A 39 11.05 13.70 -8.28
C ARG A 39 9.63 13.32 -7.84
N VAL A 40 8.65 13.48 -8.72
CA VAL A 40 7.25 13.13 -8.44
C VAL A 40 7.11 11.62 -8.22
N MET A 41 7.78 10.80 -9.02
CA MET A 41 7.78 9.34 -8.85
C MET A 41 8.33 8.93 -7.49
N HIS A 42 9.49 9.47 -7.06
CA HIS A 42 10.04 9.17 -5.75
C HIS A 42 9.14 9.64 -4.60
N ALA A 43 8.54 10.82 -4.72
CA ALA A 43 7.57 11.30 -3.73
C ALA A 43 6.36 10.36 -3.61
N ALA A 44 5.83 9.90 -4.75
CA ALA A 44 4.73 8.95 -4.78
C ALA A 44 5.11 7.60 -4.13
N GLN A 45 6.31 7.07 -4.40
CA GLN A 45 6.77 5.83 -3.78
C GLN A 45 6.94 5.96 -2.26
N ARG A 46 7.54 7.06 -1.80
CA ARG A 46 7.66 7.35 -0.35
C ARG A 46 6.30 7.49 0.31
N SER A 47 5.35 8.14 -0.36
CA SER A 47 3.96 8.25 0.13
C SER A 47 3.29 6.89 0.27
N LYS A 48 3.50 5.98 -0.70
CA LYS A 48 2.96 4.61 -0.62
C LYS A 48 3.61 3.83 0.54
N GLN A 49 4.93 3.90 0.70
CA GLN A 49 5.63 3.24 1.82
C GLN A 49 5.16 3.76 3.18
N ALA A 50 5.02 5.08 3.34
CA ALA A 50 4.51 5.68 4.56
C ALA A 50 3.06 5.26 4.85
N ALA A 51 2.20 5.24 3.83
CA ALA A 51 0.82 4.78 3.96
C ALA A 51 0.76 3.30 4.39
N LYS A 52 1.58 2.42 3.78
CA LYS A 52 1.67 1.01 4.20
C LYS A 52 2.07 0.86 5.65
N ALA A 53 3.15 1.54 6.06
CA ALA A 53 3.64 1.49 7.44
C ALA A 53 2.57 1.97 8.43
N GLY A 54 1.84 3.04 8.10
CA GLY A 54 0.71 3.53 8.88
C GLY A 54 -0.42 2.48 9.00
N SER A 55 -0.80 1.86 7.89
CA SER A 55 -1.82 0.81 7.88
C SER A 55 -1.42 -0.42 8.70
N VAL A 56 -0.17 -0.90 8.57
CA VAL A 56 0.35 -2.01 9.37
C VAL A 56 0.31 -1.67 10.84
N ALA A 57 0.79 -0.48 11.24
CA ALA A 57 0.77 -0.06 12.64
C ALA A 57 -0.66 0.04 13.20
N ALA A 58 -1.61 0.56 12.42
CA ALA A 58 -3.01 0.65 12.83
C ALA A 58 -3.64 -0.74 13.02
N MET A 59 -3.44 -1.66 12.06
CA MET A 59 -3.97 -3.01 12.16
C MET A 59 -3.30 -3.82 13.27
N GLN A 60 -1.98 -3.69 13.46
CA GLN A 60 -1.28 -4.39 14.54
C GLN A 60 -1.85 -3.97 15.90
N ARG A 61 -2.05 -2.67 16.14
CA ARG A 61 -2.66 -2.19 17.39
C ARG A 61 -4.07 -2.73 17.60
N ALA A 62 -4.87 -2.81 16.52
CA ALA A 62 -6.20 -3.39 16.59
C ALA A 62 -6.19 -4.89 16.92
N ILE A 63 -5.25 -5.65 16.34
CA ILE A 63 -5.01 -7.06 16.65
C ILE A 63 -4.59 -7.23 18.11
N ASP A 64 -3.68 -6.39 18.60
CA ASP A 64 -3.18 -6.44 19.98
C ASP A 64 -4.33 -6.15 20.96
N LEU A 65 -5.15 -5.13 20.70
CA LEU A 65 -6.32 -4.79 21.51
C LEU A 65 -7.37 -5.91 21.49
N TYR A 66 -7.68 -6.46 20.32
CA TYR A 66 -8.56 -7.63 20.20
C TYR A 66 -8.04 -8.78 21.06
N THR A 67 -6.75 -9.09 20.96
CA THR A 67 -6.12 -10.22 21.63
C THR A 67 -6.16 -10.06 23.16
N ALA A 68 -5.93 -8.83 23.65
CA ALA A 68 -6.02 -8.50 25.07
C ALA A 68 -7.44 -8.70 25.63
N GLU A 69 -8.48 -8.40 24.85
CA GLU A 69 -9.87 -8.55 25.28
C GLU A 69 -10.42 -9.98 25.13
N HIS A 70 -9.75 -10.85 24.38
CA HIS A 70 -10.23 -12.20 24.03
C HIS A 70 -9.40 -13.34 24.62
N ALA A 71 -8.83 -13.13 25.81
CA ALA A 71 -8.01 -14.12 26.52
C ALA A 71 -6.85 -14.66 25.67
N GLU A 72 -6.03 -13.74 25.13
CA GLU A 72 -4.86 -14.05 24.29
C GLU A 72 -5.17 -14.73 22.94
N ARG A 73 -6.45 -14.75 22.56
CA ARG A 73 -6.90 -15.26 21.27
C ARG A 73 -6.77 -14.18 20.20
N CYS A 74 -5.98 -14.43 19.17
CA CYS A 74 -5.90 -13.52 18.03
C CYS A 74 -7.14 -13.62 17.11
N PRO A 75 -7.39 -12.62 16.24
CA PRO A 75 -8.58 -12.61 15.37
C PRO A 75 -8.68 -13.77 14.38
N ALA A 76 -7.56 -14.42 14.07
CA ALA A 76 -7.56 -15.62 13.22
C ALA A 76 -8.16 -16.85 13.92
N VAL A 77 -8.32 -16.84 15.24
CA VAL A 77 -8.83 -17.99 16.00
C VAL A 77 -10.31 -17.78 16.32
N ASN A 78 -11.13 -18.78 16.00
CA ASN A 78 -12.57 -18.73 16.25
C ASN A 78 -12.93 -19.05 17.71
N ALA A 79 -14.22 -18.98 18.03
CA ALA A 79 -14.73 -19.24 19.38
C ALA A 79 -14.47 -20.66 19.88
N SER A 80 -14.28 -21.62 18.97
CA SER A 80 -13.90 -23.00 19.28
C SER A 80 -12.40 -23.18 19.50
N GLY A 81 -11.59 -22.13 19.37
CA GLY A 81 -10.13 -22.20 19.53
C GLY A 81 -9.38 -22.69 18.29
N ILE A 82 -10.04 -22.79 17.14
CA ILE A 82 -9.44 -23.26 15.87
C ILE A 82 -9.02 -22.04 15.03
N VAL A 83 -7.84 -22.11 14.43
CA VAL A 83 -7.38 -21.12 13.44
C VAL A 83 -8.24 -21.21 12.19
N SER A 84 -8.92 -20.12 11.85
CA SER A 84 -9.63 -19.92 10.59
C SER A 84 -8.73 -19.21 9.59
N LEU A 85 -8.72 -19.72 8.35
CA LEU A 85 -8.00 -19.13 7.23
C LEU A 85 -8.88 -18.19 6.39
N SER A 86 -10.09 -17.88 6.86
CA SER A 86 -11.03 -16.98 6.18
C SER A 86 -10.66 -15.52 6.42
N SER A 87 -10.35 -14.81 5.33
CA SER A 87 -10.20 -13.34 5.35
C SER A 87 -11.45 -12.68 5.94
N ALA A 88 -12.64 -13.05 5.45
CA ALA A 88 -13.88 -12.41 5.85
C ALA A 88 -14.16 -12.52 7.36
N GLU A 89 -13.87 -13.67 7.99
CA GLU A 89 -14.07 -13.82 9.43
C GLU A 89 -13.05 -13.00 10.24
N PHE A 90 -11.80 -12.97 9.80
CA PHE A 90 -10.77 -12.13 10.42
C PHE A 90 -11.16 -10.66 10.37
N GLU A 91 -11.62 -10.19 9.21
CA GLU A 91 -12.08 -8.82 9.00
C GLU A 91 -13.29 -8.49 9.88
N GLN A 92 -14.28 -9.39 9.94
CA GLN A 92 -15.48 -9.19 10.78
C GLN A 92 -15.16 -9.16 12.28
N ARG A 93 -14.13 -9.87 12.74
CA ARG A 93 -13.69 -9.80 14.14
C ARG A 93 -12.99 -8.48 14.50
N LEU A 94 -12.38 -7.81 13.51
CA LEU A 94 -11.74 -6.50 13.73
C LEU A 94 -12.66 -5.31 13.49
N VAL A 95 -13.55 -5.39 12.50
CA VAL A 95 -14.44 -4.29 12.08
C VAL A 95 -15.85 -4.41 12.66
N GLY A 96 -16.24 -5.62 13.05
CA GLY A 96 -17.52 -5.91 13.68
C GLY A 96 -17.43 -5.98 15.20
N LYS A 97 -18.45 -6.61 15.79
CA LYS A 97 -18.52 -6.87 17.22
C LYS A 97 -18.43 -8.36 17.50
N THR A 98 -17.90 -8.69 18.67
CA THR A 98 -17.72 -10.07 19.12
C THR A 98 -18.15 -10.26 20.57
N THR A 99 -18.41 -11.52 20.90
CA THR A 99 -18.48 -11.99 22.29
C THR A 99 -17.07 -12.21 22.85
N MET A 100 -16.92 -12.40 24.17
CA MET A 100 -15.63 -12.70 24.83
C MET A 100 -14.84 -13.83 24.17
N ASN A 101 -15.52 -14.82 23.57
CA ASN A 101 -14.87 -15.96 22.93
C ASN A 101 -14.46 -15.68 21.46
N GLY A 102 -14.78 -14.53 20.89
CA GLY A 102 -14.48 -14.18 19.51
C GLY A 102 -15.51 -14.68 18.49
N HIS A 103 -16.71 -15.05 18.96
CA HIS A 103 -17.86 -15.28 18.08
C HIS A 103 -18.39 -13.95 17.57
N ILE A 104 -18.57 -13.84 16.26
CA ILE A 104 -19.03 -12.63 15.57
C ILE A 104 -20.53 -12.44 15.88
N ASP A 105 -20.86 -11.32 16.52
CA ASP A 105 -22.22 -11.00 16.94
C ASP A 105 -22.38 -9.48 16.98
N ALA A 106 -23.36 -8.94 16.25
CA ALA A 106 -23.66 -7.51 16.22
C ALA A 106 -24.05 -6.95 17.60
N SER A 107 -24.55 -7.80 18.50
CA SER A 107 -24.88 -7.45 19.89
C SER A 107 -23.71 -7.70 20.85
N GLY A 108 -22.55 -8.12 20.35
CA GLY A 108 -21.34 -8.37 21.11
C GLY A 108 -20.87 -7.13 21.90
N ALA A 109 -20.20 -7.41 23.03
CA ALA A 109 -19.68 -6.37 23.93
C ALA A 109 -18.32 -5.83 23.50
N TYR A 110 -17.61 -6.55 22.63
CA TYR A 110 -16.22 -6.27 22.24
C TYR A 110 -16.14 -5.77 20.80
N GLY A 111 -15.21 -4.85 20.54
CA GLY A 111 -15.05 -4.17 19.26
C GLY A 111 -16.12 -3.09 18.96
N PRO A 112 -16.06 -2.45 17.78
CA PRO A 112 -15.07 -2.69 16.73
C PRO A 112 -13.70 -2.08 17.05
N TYR A 113 -12.64 -2.68 16.50
CA TYR A 113 -11.25 -2.28 16.69
C TYR A 113 -10.71 -1.45 15.52
N LEU A 114 -11.32 -1.63 14.35
CA LEU A 114 -11.06 -0.85 13.15
C LEU A 114 -12.39 -0.36 12.58
N ARG A 115 -12.35 0.82 11.93
CA ARG A 115 -13.50 1.31 11.16
C ARG A 115 -13.69 0.54 9.86
N GLU A 116 -12.58 0.21 9.21
CA GLU A 116 -12.50 -0.60 8.01
C GLU A 116 -11.09 -1.16 7.89
N ILE A 117 -10.91 -2.22 7.10
CA ILE A 117 -9.57 -2.71 6.79
C ILE A 117 -8.93 -1.79 5.76
N PRO A 118 -7.76 -1.20 6.04
CA PRO A 118 -7.12 -0.30 5.11
C PRO A 118 -6.75 -1.03 3.82
N VAL A 119 -6.92 -0.36 2.69
CA VAL A 119 -6.45 -0.86 1.39
C VAL A 119 -4.93 -0.78 1.34
N ASN A 120 -4.27 -1.87 0.93
CA ASN A 120 -2.84 -1.84 0.69
C ASN A 120 -2.56 -1.02 -0.59
N PRO A 121 -1.83 0.11 -0.50
CA PRO A 121 -1.54 0.96 -1.67
C PRO A 121 -0.64 0.29 -2.73
N GLY A 122 0.02 -0.83 -2.39
CA GLY A 122 0.86 -1.60 -3.29
C GLY A 122 0.08 -2.46 -4.29
N ASN A 123 -1.09 -2.98 -3.91
CA ASN A 123 -1.88 -3.88 -4.76
C ASN A 123 -3.39 -3.60 -4.77
N GLN A 124 -3.84 -2.54 -4.10
CA GLN A 124 -5.23 -2.09 -4.05
C GLN A 124 -6.21 -3.12 -3.46
N ARG A 125 -5.72 -4.03 -2.60
CA ARG A 125 -6.54 -5.02 -1.89
C ARG A 125 -6.61 -4.72 -0.40
N ALA A 126 -7.75 -4.99 0.22
CA ALA A 126 -7.94 -4.95 1.67
C ALA A 126 -8.01 -6.36 2.30
N THR A 127 -7.96 -7.41 1.50
CA THR A 127 -8.07 -8.79 1.99
C THR A 127 -6.83 -9.21 2.78
N ILE A 128 -7.01 -10.19 3.66
CA ILE A 128 -6.01 -10.67 4.60
C ILE A 128 -5.81 -12.17 4.41
N ARG A 129 -4.58 -12.56 4.12
CA ARG A 129 -4.16 -13.96 4.12
C ARG A 129 -3.71 -14.36 5.51
N ILE A 130 -4.22 -15.46 6.02
CA ILE A 130 -3.79 -16.03 7.30
C ILE A 130 -2.79 -17.14 7.01
N ASN A 131 -1.58 -17.03 7.59
CA ASN A 131 -0.49 -17.99 7.44
C ASN A 131 -0.10 -18.27 5.98
N GLY A 132 0.59 -19.40 5.74
CA GLY A 132 1.14 -19.78 4.45
C GLY A 132 2.47 -19.10 4.14
N ALA A 133 2.78 -18.95 2.85
CA ALA A 133 4.03 -18.35 2.36
C ALA A 133 4.33 -17.00 3.03
N PRO A 134 5.60 -16.59 3.13
CA PRO A 134 5.96 -15.27 3.64
C PRO A 134 5.24 -14.12 2.93
N ALA A 135 5.32 -12.93 3.53
CA ALA A 135 4.83 -11.69 2.93
C ALA A 135 5.43 -11.48 1.52
N GLY A 136 4.68 -10.81 0.64
CA GLY A 136 5.12 -10.54 -0.74
C GLY A 136 4.60 -11.53 -1.80
N SER A 137 3.65 -12.40 -1.46
CA SER A 137 3.08 -13.36 -2.42
C SER A 137 2.09 -12.72 -3.41
N HIS A 138 1.72 -11.46 -3.20
CA HIS A 138 0.82 -10.65 -4.04
C HIS A 138 -0.58 -11.25 -4.23
N THR A 139 -1.03 -12.05 -3.27
CA THR A 139 -2.33 -12.73 -3.31
C THR A 139 -3.41 -11.95 -2.57
N HIS A 140 -3.04 -11.28 -1.48
CA HIS A 140 -3.94 -10.51 -0.62
C HIS A 140 -3.38 -9.11 -0.39
N GLY A 141 -4.15 -8.23 0.25
CA GLY A 141 -3.62 -6.93 0.68
C GLY A 141 -2.58 -7.10 1.78
N TRP A 142 -2.87 -7.97 2.74
CA TRP A 142 -2.09 -8.17 3.95
C TRP A 142 -1.89 -9.66 4.25
N ARG A 143 -0.85 -9.98 5.01
CA ARG A 143 -0.59 -11.31 5.55
C ARG A 143 -0.55 -11.19 7.08
N TYR A 144 -1.33 -12.03 7.75
CA TYR A 144 -1.24 -12.22 9.19
C TYR A 144 -0.64 -13.58 9.51
N ASP A 145 0.35 -13.61 10.40
CA ASP A 145 1.00 -14.82 10.86
C ASP A 145 0.56 -15.16 12.29
N THR A 146 -0.08 -16.30 12.49
CA THR A 146 -0.62 -16.66 13.81
C THR A 146 0.47 -17.05 14.81
N ALA A 147 1.64 -17.50 14.34
CA ALA A 147 2.75 -17.91 15.20
C ALA A 147 3.49 -16.70 15.77
N SER A 148 3.86 -15.74 14.93
CA SER A 148 4.53 -14.50 15.33
C SER A 148 3.57 -13.37 15.74
N ARG A 149 2.27 -13.53 15.49
CA ARG A 149 1.21 -12.52 15.72
C ARG A 149 1.48 -11.18 15.01
N ARG A 150 2.11 -11.22 13.85
CA ARG A 150 2.46 -10.04 13.06
C ARG A 150 1.61 -9.91 11.81
N ILE A 151 1.21 -8.68 11.50
CA ILE A 151 0.61 -8.32 10.21
C ILE A 151 1.63 -7.61 9.32
N GLU A 152 1.66 -8.01 8.05
CA GLU A 152 2.65 -7.56 7.06
C GLU A 152 1.96 -7.26 5.71
N PRO A 153 2.51 -6.36 4.88
CA PRO A 153 2.02 -6.17 3.51
C PRO A 153 2.23 -7.44 2.68
N ASP A 154 1.22 -7.91 1.95
CA ASP A 154 1.37 -9.07 1.04
C ASP A 154 1.66 -8.63 -0.41
N ASP A 155 1.89 -7.34 -0.67
CA ASP A 155 2.25 -6.87 -2.00
C ASP A 155 3.75 -7.09 -2.32
N VAL A 156 4.11 -7.10 -3.61
CA VAL A 156 5.51 -7.27 -4.02
C VAL A 156 6.31 -6.08 -3.52
N GLU A 157 7.41 -6.32 -2.82
CA GLU A 157 8.33 -5.24 -2.44
C GLU A 157 8.92 -4.61 -3.70
N ILE A 158 8.55 -3.37 -4.00
CA ILE A 158 9.06 -2.57 -5.13
C ILE A 158 10.49 -2.06 -4.82
N GLY A 159 11.32 -2.89 -4.19
CA GLY A 159 12.65 -2.56 -3.67
C GLY A 159 13.78 -3.47 -4.16
N GLN A 160 13.50 -4.52 -4.93
CA GLN A 160 14.53 -5.42 -5.47
C GLN A 160 14.47 -5.62 -6.99
N ALA A 161 13.80 -4.73 -7.71
CA ALA A 161 13.99 -4.60 -9.15
C ALA A 161 15.05 -3.51 -9.41
N GLY A 162 16.32 -3.79 -9.11
CA GLY A 162 17.40 -2.84 -9.43
C GLY A 162 18.74 -2.94 -8.72
N GLU A 163 18.90 -3.74 -7.65
CA GLU A 163 20.21 -3.99 -7.05
C GLU A 163 20.53 -5.48 -7.15
N VAL A 164 20.95 -5.90 -8.34
CA VAL A 164 21.86 -7.05 -8.43
C VAL A 164 23.23 -6.50 -8.04
N ASP A 165 23.60 -6.65 -6.78
CA ASP A 165 25.00 -6.55 -6.42
C ASP A 165 25.73 -7.61 -7.25
N ALA A 166 26.55 -7.14 -8.19
CA ALA A 166 27.46 -7.99 -8.94
C ALA A 166 28.62 -8.39 -8.01
N GLY A 167 28.29 -9.15 -6.98
CA GLY A 167 29.18 -9.49 -5.89
C GLY A 167 28.45 -10.38 -4.88
N ASP A 168 28.75 -11.67 -4.94
CA ASP A 168 28.40 -12.67 -3.94
C ASP A 168 26.92 -13.13 -3.90
N GLY A 169 26.62 -14.08 -4.79
CA GLY A 169 25.38 -14.86 -4.80
C GLY A 169 25.27 -15.83 -3.61
N LYS A 170 25.23 -15.31 -2.38
CA LYS A 170 24.87 -16.09 -1.21
C LYS A 170 23.45 -15.74 -0.76
N PRO A 171 22.45 -16.61 -0.98
CA PRO A 171 21.16 -16.42 -0.33
C PRO A 171 21.38 -16.46 1.19
N LEU A 172 20.72 -15.55 1.93
CA LEU A 172 20.63 -15.60 3.39
C LEU A 172 19.84 -16.86 3.78
N GLY A 173 20.56 -17.97 3.76
CA GLY A 173 20.16 -19.25 4.29
C GLY A 173 20.04 -19.15 5.81
N THR A 174 18.91 -19.64 6.27
CA THR A 174 18.64 -20.17 7.60
C THR A 174 19.88 -20.76 8.27
N GLY A 175 20.46 -20.04 9.23
CA GLY A 175 21.43 -20.58 10.17
C GLY A 175 20.73 -21.42 11.23
N LEU A 176 20.44 -22.67 10.90
CA LEU A 176 20.44 -23.77 11.87
C LEU A 176 21.68 -24.58 11.58
N GLU A 177 22.81 -24.09 12.08
CA GLU A 177 24.06 -24.83 12.13
C GLU A 177 23.91 -25.87 13.25
N GLU A 178 23.68 -27.13 12.87
CA GLU A 178 23.81 -28.27 13.77
C GLU A 178 25.30 -28.52 14.02
N ASP A 179 25.74 -28.32 15.26
CA ASP A 179 27.08 -28.70 15.75
C ASP A 179 27.02 -30.11 16.38
N PRO A 180 28.12 -30.88 16.46
CA PRO A 180 28.19 -32.23 15.93
C PRO A 180 28.19 -33.26 17.06
N LYS A 181 28.08 -34.53 16.67
CA LYS A 181 28.33 -35.70 17.53
C LYS A 181 29.54 -35.51 18.45
N ILE A 182 29.32 -35.72 19.74
CA ILE A 182 30.36 -36.08 20.70
C ILE A 182 30.20 -37.57 21.01
N ASP A 183 31.26 -38.31 20.66
CA ASP A 183 31.67 -39.70 20.97
C ASP A 183 30.65 -40.84 20.92
#